data_AF-A0A376PTY7-F1
#
_entry.id   AF-A0A376PTY7-F1
#
_cell.length_a   1.000
_cell.length_b   1.000
_cell.length_c   1.000
_cell.angle_alpha   90.00
_cell.angle_beta   90.00
_cell.angle_gamma   90.00
#
_symmetry.space_group_name_H-M   'P 1'
#
loop_
_entity.id
_entity.type
_entity.pdbx_description
1 polymer ?
#
loop_
_entity_poly.entity_id
_entity_poly.type
_entity_poly.pdbx_seq_one_letter_code
_entity_poly.pdbx_strand_id
1 'polypeptide(L)'
;MVISRSNYRNICSYTFFMVNLFILILSVINEGFCEIAYVIISVSSVLFCVIIICLERQGGFLNPMTFCIISVFFFILIRPVFFSQNITENLNEVITAGLEIDEIYVFYSLAVVNISLAFTVLLYSVQKGTVSKLVGQLPDLFFYNKQLSMILLWGGGLFSAIFLIKSYKKFIILGQVSVFEADAYGLHDELFWFTLSKYCYILSLLFSKNKNFILYSLLIFITSIGYILVGLRGYTIAYGFLLLFFLDIRYRLKIKWLLLVAILVTTISSLILNYRIGIEVNSGLLGIIFNPLLQQGASFETVYGALKYNEKILSCISYYDYFFTNKDIGSCIDIARGVYFKEGGSFASSFYSELIYFGWIIGSVALLLFAFSLAFVQSCYEKIIKNSMNNKLAYTYRLIIFLALPNLIYFARSSLFDFITKVLFIALFIGGLSIVRHIALNIKKCH
;
A
#
# COMPACT_ATOMS: atom_id res chain seq x y z
N MET A 1 29.37 -10.69 22.27
CA MET A 1 29.05 -9.48 21.48
C MET A 1 27.56 -9.51 21.15
N VAL A 2 26.74 -8.65 21.75
CA VAL A 2 25.30 -8.57 21.40
C VAL A 2 25.18 -7.66 20.18
N ILE A 3 24.99 -8.26 19.00
CA ILE A 3 24.73 -7.50 17.77
C ILE A 3 23.41 -6.75 17.95
N SER A 4 23.41 -5.43 17.69
CA SER A 4 22.18 -4.63 17.77
C SER A 4 21.17 -5.09 16.72
N ARG A 5 19.85 -4.99 17.00
CA ARG A 5 18.79 -5.39 16.05
C ARG A 5 18.92 -4.70 14.68
N SER A 6 19.40 -3.46 14.64
CA SER A 6 19.65 -2.74 13.39
C SER A 6 20.76 -3.39 12.56
N ASN A 7 21.84 -3.83 13.21
CA ASN A 7 22.95 -4.48 12.51
C ASN A 7 22.51 -5.84 11.96
N TYR A 8 21.71 -6.59 12.71
CA TYR A 8 21.17 -7.87 12.24
C TYR A 8 20.25 -7.70 11.02
N ARG A 9 19.37 -6.69 11.03
CA ARG A 9 18.53 -6.35 9.87
C ARG A 9 19.36 -6.05 8.62
N ASN A 10 20.42 -5.25 8.77
CA ASN A 10 21.28 -4.88 7.65
C ASN A 10 22.01 -6.11 7.08
N ILE A 11 22.53 -6.98 7.95
CA ILE A 11 23.17 -8.24 7.54
C ILE A 11 22.16 -9.12 6.79
N CYS A 12 20.97 -9.35 7.34
CA CYS A 12 19.94 -10.15 6.67
C CYS A 12 19.54 -9.57 5.30
N SER A 13 19.37 -8.25 5.22
CA SER A 13 18.98 -7.58 3.97
C SER A 13 20.10 -7.62 2.92
N TYR A 14 21.36 -7.46 3.34
CA TYR A 14 22.50 -7.57 2.46
C TYR A 14 22.71 -9.00 1.96
N THR A 15 22.65 -9.99 2.85
CA THR A 15 22.73 -11.40 2.46
C THR A 15 21.60 -11.78 1.50
N PHE A 16 20.36 -11.36 1.81
CA PHE A 16 19.22 -11.60 0.93
C PHE A 16 19.40 -10.96 -0.45
N PHE A 17 19.88 -9.71 -0.50
CA PHE A 17 20.22 -9.02 -1.75
C PHE A 17 21.25 -9.79 -2.56
N MET A 18 22.39 -10.16 -1.95
CA MET A 18 23.48 -10.84 -2.63
C MET A 18 23.08 -12.23 -3.13
N VAL A 19 22.31 -12.98 -2.34
CA VAL A 19 21.81 -14.31 -2.74
C VAL A 19 20.87 -14.21 -3.93
N ASN A 20 19.89 -13.30 -3.91
CA ASN A 20 18.97 -13.14 -5.06
C ASN A 20 19.69 -12.64 -6.31
N LEU A 21 20.66 -11.73 -6.17
CA LEU A 21 21.47 -11.25 -7.29
C LEU A 21 22.32 -12.37 -7.89
N PHE A 22 22.96 -13.19 -7.04
CA PHE A 22 23.76 -14.32 -7.47
C PHE A 22 22.92 -15.38 -8.20
N ILE A 23 21.76 -15.73 -7.64
CA ILE A 23 20.83 -16.68 -8.28
C ILE A 23 20.36 -16.13 -9.63
N LEU A 24 20.01 -14.83 -9.71
CA LEU A 24 19.61 -14.22 -10.97
C LEU A 24 20.72 -14.31 -12.03
N ILE A 25 21.97 -13.99 -11.68
CA ILE A 25 23.10 -14.07 -12.61
C ILE A 25 23.33 -15.53 -13.07
N LEU A 26 23.27 -16.50 -12.17
CA LEU A 26 23.43 -17.91 -12.50
C LEU A 26 22.33 -18.40 -13.45
N SER A 27 21.07 -18.02 -13.21
CA SER A 27 19.94 -18.42 -14.04
C SER A 27 19.99 -17.81 -15.44
N VAL A 28 20.57 -16.61 -15.61
CA VAL A 28 20.83 -16.04 -16.95
C VAL A 28 21.91 -16.83 -17.70
N ILE A 29 22.86 -17.44 -16.98
CA ILE A 29 23.94 -18.24 -17.59
C ILE A 29 23.47 -19.67 -17.89
N ASN A 30 22.54 -20.23 -17.09
CA ASN A 30 22.04 -21.59 -17.22
C ASN A 30 20.52 -21.66 -16.98
N GLU A 31 19.75 -21.67 -18.06
CA GLU A 31 18.28 -21.72 -18.01
C GLU A 31 17.73 -22.99 -17.34
N GLY A 32 18.47 -24.11 -17.41
CA GLY A 32 18.07 -25.37 -16.76
C GLY A 32 18.08 -25.31 -15.22
N PHE A 33 18.62 -24.24 -14.63
CA PHE A 33 18.60 -23.99 -13.19
C PHE A 33 17.34 -23.23 -12.72
N CYS A 34 16.55 -22.67 -13.64
CA CYS A 34 15.45 -21.75 -13.32
C CYS A 34 14.37 -22.37 -12.43
N GLU A 35 13.96 -23.62 -12.64
CA GLU A 35 12.90 -24.26 -11.85
C GLU A 35 13.30 -24.40 -10.36
N ILE A 36 14.49 -24.93 -10.09
CA ILE A 36 15.00 -25.10 -8.73
C ILE A 36 15.26 -23.72 -8.09
N ALA A 37 15.85 -22.80 -8.87
CA ALA A 37 16.09 -21.43 -8.43
C ALA A 37 14.80 -20.70 -8.05
N TYR A 38 13.70 -20.95 -8.76
CA TYR A 38 12.41 -20.32 -8.51
C TYR A 38 11.82 -20.73 -7.17
N VAL A 39 11.91 -22.01 -6.78
CA VAL A 39 11.48 -22.49 -5.46
C VAL A 39 12.34 -21.84 -4.36
N ILE A 40 13.67 -21.80 -4.54
CA ILE A 40 14.60 -21.20 -3.57
C ILE A 40 14.29 -19.72 -3.36
N ILE A 41 14.15 -18.96 -4.45
CA ILE A 41 13.82 -17.52 -4.39
C ILE A 41 12.46 -17.31 -3.72
N SER A 42 11.45 -18.10 -4.07
CA SER A 42 10.11 -18.00 -3.48
C SER A 42 10.14 -18.23 -1.96
N VAL A 43 10.77 -19.31 -1.49
CA VAL A 43 10.89 -19.60 -0.05
C VAL A 43 11.72 -18.53 0.67
N SER A 44 12.82 -18.09 0.06
CA SER A 44 13.66 -17.04 0.63
C SER A 44 12.92 -15.71 0.78
N SER A 45 12.01 -15.37 -0.15
CA SER A 45 11.21 -14.14 -0.08
C SER A 45 10.29 -14.13 1.14
N VAL A 46 9.61 -15.25 1.41
CA VAL A 46 8.73 -15.41 2.57
C VAL A 46 9.54 -15.31 3.87
N LEU A 47 10.66 -16.02 3.93
CA LEU A 47 11.56 -15.98 5.10
C LEU A 47 12.06 -14.56 5.35
N PHE A 48 12.48 -13.84 4.30
CA PHE A 48 12.93 -12.46 4.41
C PHE A 48 11.84 -11.54 4.98
N CYS A 49 10.62 -11.61 4.44
CA CYS A 49 9.48 -10.84 4.95
C CYS A 49 9.23 -11.12 6.45
N VAL A 50 9.21 -12.39 6.85
CA VAL A 50 9.00 -12.79 8.25
C VAL A 50 10.12 -12.27 9.15
N ILE A 51 11.38 -12.43 8.74
CA ILE A 51 12.55 -11.97 9.51
C ILE A 51 12.48 -10.45 9.72
N ILE A 52 12.23 -9.66 8.67
CA ILE A 52 12.16 -8.19 8.78
C ILE A 52 11.03 -7.77 9.72
N ILE A 53 9.84 -8.36 9.61
CA ILE A 53 8.71 -8.08 10.50
C ILE A 53 9.08 -8.38 11.97
N CYS A 54 9.74 -9.51 12.22
CA CYS A 54 10.19 -9.89 13.55
C CYS A 54 11.24 -8.92 14.13
N LEU A 55 12.18 -8.44 13.30
CA LEU A 55 13.24 -7.52 13.72
C LEU A 55 12.73 -6.10 14.00
N GLU A 56 11.75 -5.63 13.23
CA GLU A 56 11.17 -4.30 13.37
C GLU A 56 10.17 -4.20 14.53
N ARG A 57 9.80 -5.31 15.16
CA ARG A 57 8.86 -5.33 16.28
C ARG A 57 9.41 -4.58 17.50
N GLN A 58 8.88 -3.38 17.77
CA GLN A 58 9.22 -2.53 18.91
C GLN A 58 7.96 -2.16 19.72
N GLY A 59 7.65 -2.91 20.78
CA GLY A 59 6.54 -2.59 21.69
C GLY A 59 5.11 -2.83 21.14
N GLY A 60 4.96 -3.03 19.83
CA GLY A 60 3.74 -3.38 19.10
C GLY A 60 4.09 -4.13 17.80
N PHE A 61 3.09 -4.60 17.06
CA PHE A 61 3.29 -5.38 15.82
C PHE A 61 3.29 -4.52 14.56
N LEU A 62 2.58 -3.39 14.58
CA LEU A 62 2.34 -2.58 13.39
C LEU A 62 3.19 -1.31 13.40
N ASN A 63 4.16 -1.25 12.50
CA ASN A 63 4.94 -0.04 12.22
C ASN A 63 5.03 0.19 10.70
N PRO A 64 5.42 1.40 10.26
CA PRO A 64 5.57 1.71 8.84
C PRO A 64 6.38 0.70 8.02
N MET A 65 7.50 0.20 8.55
CA MET A 65 8.29 -0.83 7.86
C MET A 65 7.51 -2.16 7.70
N THR A 66 6.81 -2.60 8.73
CA THR A 66 5.91 -3.77 8.68
C THR A 66 4.83 -3.59 7.61
N PHE A 67 4.23 -2.40 7.50
CA PHE A 67 3.24 -2.12 6.45
C PHE A 67 3.84 -2.18 5.04
N CYS A 68 5.06 -1.68 4.86
CA CYS A 68 5.79 -1.82 3.59
C CYS A 68 5.94 -3.30 3.21
N ILE A 69 6.39 -4.14 4.15
CA ILE A 69 6.57 -5.58 3.90
C ILE A 69 5.23 -6.29 3.64
N ILE A 70 4.18 -5.97 4.41
CA ILE A 70 2.83 -6.51 4.22
C ILE A 70 2.29 -6.15 2.83
N SER A 71 2.47 -4.91 2.39
CA SER A 71 2.02 -4.44 1.07
C SER A 71 2.68 -5.26 -0.05
N VAL A 72 4.01 -5.40 -0.03
CA VAL A 72 4.74 -6.18 -1.03
C VAL A 72 4.34 -7.65 -0.99
N PHE A 73 4.17 -8.22 0.20
CA PHE A 73 3.77 -9.61 0.35
C PHE A 73 2.39 -9.87 -0.28
N PHE A 74 1.36 -9.11 0.10
CA PHE A 74 -0.02 -9.39 -0.36
C PHE A 74 -0.31 -8.94 -1.79
N PHE A 75 0.29 -7.85 -2.27
CA PHE A 75 -0.01 -7.34 -3.62
C PHE A 75 0.90 -7.88 -4.71
N ILE A 76 2.09 -8.39 -4.36
CA ILE A 76 3.10 -8.83 -5.33
C ILE A 76 3.54 -10.28 -5.09
N LEU A 77 3.99 -10.63 -3.88
CA LEU A 77 4.67 -11.93 -3.66
C LEU A 77 3.71 -13.12 -3.45
N ILE A 78 2.53 -12.91 -2.88
CA ILE A 78 1.64 -14.00 -2.47
C ILE A 78 1.29 -14.94 -3.63
N ARG A 79 1.16 -14.40 -4.84
CA ARG A 79 0.76 -15.17 -6.00
C ARG A 79 1.89 -16.00 -6.62
N PRO A 80 3.05 -15.42 -7.00
CA PRO A 80 4.17 -16.21 -7.51
C PRO A 80 4.69 -17.22 -6.48
N VAL A 81 4.69 -16.89 -5.18
CA VAL A 81 5.09 -17.84 -4.13
C VAL A 81 4.17 -19.05 -4.08
N PHE A 82 2.84 -18.86 -4.13
CA PHE A 82 1.91 -19.98 -4.10
C PHE A 82 1.88 -20.75 -5.44
N PHE A 83 2.13 -20.07 -6.57
CA PHE A 83 2.37 -20.72 -7.86
C PHE A 83 3.57 -21.65 -7.79
N SER A 84 4.69 -21.23 -7.20
CA SER A 84 5.90 -22.07 -7.05
C SER A 84 5.71 -23.34 -6.22
N GLN A 85 4.64 -23.40 -5.43
CA GLN A 85 4.37 -24.50 -4.50
C GLN A 85 3.30 -25.48 -5.02
N ASN A 86 2.75 -25.26 -6.22
CA ASN A 86 1.66 -26.07 -6.81
C ASN A 86 0.48 -26.33 -5.84
N ILE A 87 0.19 -25.38 -4.95
CA ILE A 87 -0.78 -25.58 -3.85
C ILE A 87 -2.25 -25.63 -4.35
N THR A 88 -2.53 -25.12 -5.56
CA THR A 88 -3.87 -25.20 -6.16
C THR A 88 -3.80 -25.34 -7.69
N GLU A 89 -4.38 -26.40 -8.23
CA GLU A 89 -4.44 -26.71 -9.68
C GLU A 89 -5.13 -25.61 -10.51
N ASN A 90 -6.07 -24.87 -9.92
CA ASN A 90 -6.82 -23.78 -10.58
C ASN A 90 -6.11 -22.40 -10.59
N LEU A 91 -4.89 -22.28 -10.04
CA LEU A 91 -4.14 -21.00 -10.06
C LEU A 91 -3.71 -20.59 -11.47
N ASN A 92 -3.45 -21.58 -12.33
CA ASN A 92 -2.93 -21.37 -13.69
C ASN A 92 -3.89 -20.57 -14.57
N GLU A 93 -5.20 -20.75 -14.41
CA GLU A 93 -6.22 -20.02 -15.19
C GLU A 93 -6.45 -18.59 -14.69
N VAL A 94 -6.29 -18.35 -13.38
CA VAL A 94 -6.50 -17.02 -12.80
C VAL A 94 -5.30 -16.11 -13.09
N ILE A 95 -4.06 -16.61 -13.08
CA ILE A 95 -2.80 -15.84 -13.34
C ILE A 95 -2.73 -15.29 -14.77
N THR A 96 -3.40 -15.97 -15.67
CA THR A 96 -3.11 -15.86 -17.10
C THR A 96 -4.13 -15.05 -17.86
N ALA A 97 -5.33 -14.86 -17.30
CA ALA A 97 -6.49 -14.50 -18.11
C ALA A 97 -6.57 -15.37 -19.40
N GLY A 98 -6.09 -16.62 -19.35
CA GLY A 98 -6.03 -17.55 -20.48
C GLY A 98 -4.79 -17.52 -21.38
N LEU A 99 -3.70 -16.80 -21.04
CA LEU A 99 -2.43 -16.79 -21.80
C LEU A 99 -1.37 -17.77 -21.28
N GLU A 100 -0.56 -18.36 -22.17
CA GLU A 100 0.59 -19.20 -21.77
C GLU A 100 1.59 -18.41 -20.89
N ILE A 101 1.90 -18.95 -19.70
CA ILE A 101 2.90 -18.39 -18.78
C ILE A 101 4.28 -18.78 -19.27
N ASP A 102 5.16 -17.79 -19.35
CA ASP A 102 6.60 -18.06 -19.48
C ASP A 102 7.22 -18.06 -18.09
N GLU A 103 7.47 -19.27 -17.57
CA GLU A 103 7.95 -19.49 -16.20
C GLU A 103 9.29 -18.80 -15.93
N ILE A 104 10.14 -18.65 -16.96
CA ILE A 104 11.43 -17.97 -16.85
C ILE A 104 11.22 -16.49 -16.52
N TYR A 105 10.25 -15.83 -17.16
CA TYR A 105 9.94 -14.43 -16.88
C TYR A 105 9.20 -14.24 -15.55
N VAL A 106 8.44 -15.23 -15.09
CA VAL A 106 7.88 -15.23 -13.72
C VAL A 106 9.01 -15.25 -12.69
N PHE A 107 10.01 -16.11 -12.91
CA PHE A 107 11.21 -16.18 -12.09
C PHE A 107 11.98 -14.85 -12.09
N TYR A 108 12.28 -14.27 -13.26
CA TYR A 108 12.99 -12.99 -13.35
C TYR A 108 12.24 -11.85 -12.65
N SER A 109 10.92 -11.80 -12.81
CA SER A 109 10.08 -10.80 -12.16
C SER A 109 10.15 -10.91 -10.63
N LEU A 110 10.09 -12.13 -10.10
CA LEU A 110 10.23 -12.38 -8.66
C LEU A 110 11.62 -11.98 -8.14
N ALA A 111 12.68 -12.30 -8.89
CA ALA A 111 14.05 -11.94 -8.53
C ALA A 111 14.23 -10.40 -8.48
N VAL A 112 13.74 -9.67 -9.49
CA VAL A 112 13.81 -8.20 -9.53
C VAL A 112 13.06 -7.57 -8.35
N VAL A 113 11.88 -8.08 -8.00
CA VAL A 113 11.12 -7.61 -6.83
C VAL A 113 11.92 -7.83 -5.54
N ASN A 114 12.49 -9.01 -5.35
CA ASN A 114 13.27 -9.34 -4.15
C ASN A 114 14.52 -8.46 -4.02
N ILE A 115 15.26 -8.28 -5.11
CA ILE A 115 16.45 -7.41 -5.15
C ILE A 115 16.05 -5.97 -4.80
N SER A 116 14.99 -5.46 -5.43
CA SER A 116 14.49 -4.10 -5.20
C SER A 116 14.00 -3.90 -3.76
N LEU A 117 13.30 -4.88 -3.19
CA LEU A 117 12.85 -4.86 -1.80
C LEU A 117 14.04 -4.85 -0.83
N ALA A 118 15.02 -5.73 -1.04
CA ALA A 118 16.22 -5.81 -0.22
C ALA A 118 17.01 -4.49 -0.26
N PHE A 119 17.16 -3.93 -1.46
CA PHE A 119 17.82 -2.65 -1.67
C PHE A 119 17.08 -1.50 -0.96
N THR A 120 15.74 -1.49 -1.02
CA THR A 120 14.91 -0.52 -0.28
C THR A 120 15.16 -0.59 1.23
N VAL A 121 15.22 -1.80 1.81
CA VAL A 121 15.49 -1.98 3.25
C VAL A 121 16.90 -1.49 3.63
N LEU A 122 17.90 -1.73 2.77
CA LEU A 122 19.26 -1.26 2.96
C LEU A 122 19.33 0.27 2.91
N LEU A 123 18.76 0.90 1.87
CA LEU A 123 18.70 2.35 1.72
C LEU A 123 18.00 3.03 2.90
N TYR A 124 16.85 2.48 3.32
CA TYR A 124 16.14 2.93 4.53
C TYR A 124 17.06 2.91 5.75
N SER A 125 17.84 1.83 5.92
CA SER A 125 18.74 1.66 7.04
C SER A 125 19.87 2.68 7.08
N VAL A 126 20.43 3.04 5.91
CA VAL A 126 21.45 4.08 5.78
C VAL A 126 20.88 5.46 6.09
N GLN A 127 19.69 5.77 5.58
CA GLN A 127 19.09 7.11 5.71
C GLN A 127 18.44 7.38 7.07
N LYS A 128 18.07 6.33 7.81
CA LYS A 128 17.33 6.42 9.08
C LYS A 128 17.93 7.41 10.08
N GLY A 129 19.26 7.42 10.23
CA GLY A 129 19.95 8.31 11.18
C GLY A 129 19.77 9.79 10.83
N THR A 130 19.96 10.14 9.55
CA THR A 130 19.81 11.52 9.05
C THR A 130 18.36 11.97 9.13
N VAL A 131 17.43 11.12 8.69
CA VAL A 131 16.00 11.43 8.68
C VAL A 131 15.44 11.59 10.09
N SER A 132 15.88 10.79 11.05
CA SER A 132 15.46 10.91 12.45
C SER A 132 15.83 12.26 13.07
N LYS A 133 16.97 12.85 12.68
CA LYS A 133 17.38 14.21 13.09
C LYS A 133 16.43 15.27 12.51
N LEU A 134 16.12 15.17 11.22
CA LEU A 134 15.18 16.08 10.54
C LEU A 134 13.79 16.04 11.19
N VAL A 135 13.25 14.85 11.41
CA VAL A 135 11.95 14.66 12.07
C VAL A 135 11.96 15.23 13.49
N GLY A 136 13.10 15.14 14.20
CA GLY A 136 13.26 15.69 15.54
C GLY A 136 13.11 17.21 15.65
N GLN A 137 13.23 17.94 14.54
CA GLN A 137 13.08 19.40 14.49
C GLN A 137 11.64 19.86 14.23
N LEU A 138 10.72 18.93 13.95
CA LEU A 138 9.33 19.27 13.65
C LEU A 138 8.60 19.83 14.89
N PRO A 139 7.97 21.02 14.79
CA PRO A 139 7.19 21.58 15.89
C PRO A 139 5.88 20.83 16.08
N ASP A 140 5.40 20.73 17.32
CA ASP A 140 4.08 20.15 17.58
C ASP A 140 2.98 21.19 17.34
N LEU A 141 2.18 20.99 16.28
CA LEU A 141 1.22 21.96 15.76
C LEU A 141 -0.15 21.76 16.40
N PHE A 142 -0.54 22.62 17.33
CA PHE A 142 -1.85 22.53 17.97
C PHE A 142 -2.76 23.69 17.56
N PHE A 143 -3.86 23.36 16.89
CA PHE A 143 -4.94 24.29 16.55
C PHE A 143 -6.22 23.86 17.26
N TYR A 144 -7.03 24.83 17.68
CA TYR A 144 -8.32 24.59 18.32
C TYR A 144 -9.36 25.62 17.90
N ASN A 145 -10.47 25.14 17.34
CA ASN A 145 -11.68 25.92 17.10
C ASN A 145 -12.89 24.96 17.19
N LYS A 146 -13.68 25.09 18.26
CA LYS A 146 -14.81 24.19 18.55
C LYS A 146 -15.89 24.23 17.47
N GLN A 147 -16.30 25.43 17.04
CA GLN A 147 -17.38 25.60 16.07
C GLN A 147 -16.98 25.02 14.72
N LEU A 148 -15.79 25.37 14.23
CA LEU A 148 -15.26 24.86 12.97
C LEU A 148 -15.09 23.33 13.00
N SER A 149 -14.54 22.78 14.09
CA SER A 149 -14.38 21.33 14.25
C SER A 149 -15.72 20.60 14.19
N MET A 150 -16.77 21.13 14.84
CA MET A 150 -18.12 20.52 14.82
C MET A 150 -18.76 20.59 13.44
N ILE A 151 -18.73 21.74 12.77
CA ILE A 151 -19.29 21.91 11.41
C ILE A 151 -18.65 20.91 10.45
N LEU A 152 -17.32 20.79 10.49
CA LEU A 152 -16.58 19.85 9.66
C LEU A 152 -16.88 18.39 10.00
N LEU A 153 -17.10 18.05 11.27
CA LEU A 153 -17.46 16.69 11.67
C LEU A 153 -18.83 16.29 11.10
N TRP A 154 -19.83 17.17 11.24
CA TRP A 154 -21.17 16.97 10.69
C TRP A 154 -21.15 16.91 9.16
N GLY A 155 -20.41 17.81 8.50
CA GLY A 155 -20.20 17.78 7.05
C GLY A 155 -19.57 16.46 6.59
N GLY A 156 -18.55 15.97 7.31
CA GLY A 156 -17.95 14.67 7.05
C GLY A 156 -18.96 13.52 7.17
N GLY A 157 -19.76 13.51 8.24
CA GLY A 157 -20.85 12.53 8.44
C GLY A 157 -21.88 12.53 7.30
N LEU A 158 -22.29 13.72 6.85
CA LEU A 158 -23.22 13.88 5.74
C LEU A 158 -22.65 13.32 4.42
N PHE A 159 -21.41 13.67 4.07
CA PHE A 159 -20.76 13.14 2.87
C PHE A 159 -20.53 11.63 2.95
N SER A 160 -20.23 11.09 4.13
CA SER A 160 -20.13 9.63 4.35
C SER A 160 -21.46 8.92 4.10
N ALA A 161 -22.57 9.47 4.61
CA ALA A 161 -23.89 8.90 4.39
C ALA A 161 -24.25 8.92 2.90
N ILE A 162 -23.99 10.03 2.19
CA ILE A 162 -24.19 10.12 0.74
C ILE A 162 -23.37 9.06 0.00
N PHE A 163 -22.09 8.92 0.34
CA PHE A 163 -21.21 7.93 -0.28
C PHE A 163 -21.73 6.50 -0.09
N LEU A 164 -22.12 6.12 1.13
CA LEU A 164 -22.62 4.78 1.42
C LEU A 164 -23.95 4.48 0.73
N ILE A 165 -24.90 5.44 0.73
CA ILE A 165 -26.19 5.27 0.06
C ILE A 165 -25.99 5.10 -1.44
N LYS A 166 -25.16 5.92 -2.07
CA LYS A 166 -24.92 5.81 -3.50
C LYS A 166 -24.16 4.52 -3.87
N SER A 167 -23.15 4.15 -3.08
CA SER A 167 -22.40 2.89 -3.24
C SER A 167 -23.32 1.68 -3.16
N TYR A 168 -24.31 1.70 -2.26
CA TYR A 168 -25.31 0.65 -2.13
C TYR A 168 -26.24 0.57 -3.35
N LYS A 169 -26.69 1.72 -3.90
CA LYS A 169 -27.49 1.72 -5.13
C LYS A 169 -26.73 1.10 -6.31
N LYS A 170 -25.44 1.41 -6.45
CA LYS A 170 -24.59 0.83 -7.49
C LYS A 170 -24.31 -0.66 -7.29
N PHE A 171 -24.21 -1.11 -6.04
CA PHE A 171 -24.11 -2.53 -5.73
C PHE A 171 -25.32 -3.33 -6.26
N ILE A 172 -26.53 -2.77 -6.19
CA ILE A 172 -27.74 -3.40 -6.75
C ILE A 172 -27.64 -3.51 -8.29
N ILE A 173 -27.18 -2.46 -8.96
CA ILE A 173 -27.00 -2.43 -10.43
C ILE A 173 -25.95 -3.45 -10.88
N LEU A 174 -24.84 -3.54 -10.16
CA LEU A 174 -23.78 -4.50 -10.42
C LEU A 174 -24.20 -5.97 -10.24
N GLY A 175 -25.28 -6.24 -9.51
CA GLY A 175 -25.89 -7.57 -9.46
C GLY A 175 -26.67 -7.94 -10.72
N GLN A 176 -26.86 -7.00 -11.65
CA GLN A 176 -27.68 -7.16 -12.86
C GLN A 176 -26.87 -7.00 -14.16
N VAL A 177 -25.61 -6.57 -14.10
CA VAL A 177 -24.76 -6.22 -15.26
C VAL A 177 -23.42 -6.95 -15.16
N SER A 178 -22.80 -7.27 -16.30
CA SER A 178 -21.47 -7.89 -16.36
C SER A 178 -20.39 -6.96 -15.76
N VAL A 179 -19.41 -7.53 -15.06
CA VAL A 179 -18.33 -6.76 -14.38
C VAL A 179 -17.50 -5.91 -15.37
N PHE A 180 -17.51 -6.28 -16.65
CA PHE A 180 -16.74 -5.64 -17.71
C PHE A 180 -17.39 -4.38 -18.30
N GLU A 181 -18.67 -4.14 -18.02
CA GLU A 181 -19.39 -2.90 -18.42
C GLU A 181 -19.36 -1.82 -17.31
N ALA A 182 -18.64 -2.07 -16.21
CA ALA A 182 -18.65 -1.26 -15.01
C ALA A 182 -18.26 0.23 -15.21
N ASP A 183 -17.31 0.53 -16.10
CA ASP A 183 -16.90 1.91 -16.33
C ASP A 183 -17.93 2.71 -17.12
N ALA A 184 -18.73 2.06 -17.99
CA ALA A 184 -19.80 2.70 -18.75
C ALA A 184 -20.93 3.24 -17.84
N TYR A 185 -21.07 2.70 -16.62
CA TYR A 185 -22.05 3.14 -15.62
C TYR A 185 -21.50 4.15 -14.60
N GLY A 186 -20.31 4.72 -14.84
CA GLY A 186 -19.73 5.77 -13.99
C GLY A 186 -19.50 5.29 -12.56
N LEU A 187 -19.12 4.02 -12.36
CA LEU A 187 -19.07 3.39 -11.03
C LEU A 187 -18.18 4.13 -10.02
N HIS A 188 -17.15 4.82 -10.51
CA HIS A 188 -16.17 5.56 -9.72
C HIS A 188 -16.49 7.04 -9.44
N ASP A 189 -17.57 7.60 -10.00
CA ASP A 189 -17.94 9.01 -9.80
C ASP A 189 -18.22 9.36 -8.31
N GLU A 190 -18.51 8.35 -7.52
CA GLU A 190 -18.89 8.51 -6.11
C GLU A 190 -17.69 8.61 -5.16
N LEU A 191 -16.49 8.28 -5.64
CA LEU A 191 -15.24 8.38 -4.89
C LEU A 191 -14.94 9.81 -4.43
N PHE A 192 -15.50 10.80 -5.14
CA PHE A 192 -15.48 12.19 -4.75
C PHE A 192 -16.11 12.44 -3.36
N TRP A 193 -17.27 11.82 -3.07
CA TRP A 193 -17.97 11.98 -1.79
C TRP A 193 -17.18 11.39 -0.62
N PHE A 194 -16.53 10.25 -0.82
CA PHE A 194 -15.60 9.70 0.16
C PHE A 194 -14.42 10.65 0.41
N THR A 195 -13.86 11.23 -0.65
CA THR A 195 -12.72 12.13 -0.56
C THR A 195 -13.06 13.41 0.22
N LEU A 196 -14.23 14.01 -0.04
CA LEU A 196 -14.74 15.13 0.73
C LEU A 196 -14.94 14.78 2.21
N SER A 197 -15.59 13.65 2.50
CA SER A 197 -15.77 13.16 3.86
C SER A 197 -14.44 13.03 4.61
N LYS A 198 -13.46 12.39 3.99
CA LYS A 198 -12.10 12.22 4.53
C LYS A 198 -11.45 13.57 4.84
N TYR A 199 -11.51 14.55 3.93
CA TYR A 199 -10.95 15.88 4.18
C TYR A 199 -11.67 16.62 5.31
N CYS A 200 -12.99 16.54 5.38
CA CYS A 200 -13.77 17.09 6.49
C CYS A 200 -13.35 16.47 7.84
N TYR A 201 -13.15 15.15 7.90
CA TYR A 201 -12.65 14.48 9.10
C TYR A 201 -11.21 14.90 9.47
N ILE A 202 -10.31 15.03 8.50
CA ILE A 202 -8.94 15.51 8.74
C ILE A 202 -8.94 16.95 9.29
N LEU A 203 -9.71 17.84 8.66
CA LEU A 203 -9.82 19.24 9.10
C LEU A 203 -10.50 19.34 10.47
N SER A 204 -11.53 18.52 10.73
CA SER A 204 -12.19 18.47 12.04
C SER A 204 -11.21 18.03 13.14
N LEU A 205 -10.37 17.02 12.87
CA LEU A 205 -9.29 16.59 13.76
C LEU A 205 -8.24 17.69 14.00
N LEU A 206 -7.90 18.48 12.97
CA LEU A 206 -7.00 19.62 13.08
C LEU A 206 -7.50 20.69 14.06
N PHE A 207 -8.81 20.92 14.13
CA PHE A 207 -9.40 21.95 15.01
C PHE A 207 -10.02 21.41 16.31
N SER A 208 -10.05 20.10 16.53
CA SER A 208 -10.69 19.51 17.72
C SER A 208 -9.93 19.78 19.02
N LYS A 209 -10.64 19.88 20.15
CA LYS A 209 -10.01 20.00 21.49
C LYS A 209 -9.23 18.74 21.85
N ASN A 210 -9.87 17.58 21.67
CA ASN A 210 -9.31 16.27 21.94
C ASN A 210 -8.92 15.61 20.61
N LYS A 211 -7.62 15.38 20.43
CA LYS A 211 -7.04 14.80 19.20
C LYS A 211 -7.18 13.27 19.20
N ASN A 212 -8.41 12.79 19.06
CA ASN A 212 -8.72 11.35 19.13
C ASN A 212 -8.58 10.67 17.77
N PHE A 213 -7.36 10.30 17.39
CA PHE A 213 -7.07 9.63 16.13
C PHE A 213 -7.85 8.32 15.92
N ILE A 214 -8.17 7.58 16.99
CA ILE A 214 -8.93 6.33 16.90
C ILE A 214 -10.35 6.58 16.37
N LEU A 215 -11.02 7.62 16.89
CA LEU A 215 -12.38 7.97 16.45
C LEU A 215 -12.39 8.34 14.97
N TYR A 216 -11.47 9.21 14.53
CA TYR A 216 -11.43 9.62 13.13
C TYR A 216 -11.03 8.48 12.19
N SER A 217 -10.10 7.59 12.61
CA SER A 217 -9.80 6.38 11.83
C SER A 217 -11.00 5.43 11.75
N LEU A 218 -11.81 5.33 12.81
CA LEU A 218 -13.02 4.50 12.81
C LEU A 218 -14.08 5.07 11.86
N LEU A 219 -14.30 6.39 11.88
CA LEU A 219 -15.24 7.05 10.97
C LEU A 219 -14.85 6.86 9.51
N ILE A 220 -13.56 7.04 9.17
CA ILE A 220 -13.05 6.79 7.82
C ILE A 220 -13.20 5.31 7.45
N PHE A 221 -12.88 4.39 8.36
CA PHE A 221 -13.02 2.96 8.12
C PHE A 221 -14.48 2.55 7.83
N ILE A 222 -15.44 2.99 8.64
CA ILE A 222 -16.87 2.72 8.41
C ILE A 222 -17.30 3.25 7.03
N THR A 223 -16.89 4.48 6.71
CA THR A 223 -17.19 5.09 5.41
C THR A 223 -16.56 4.29 4.26
N SER A 224 -15.38 3.71 4.48
CA SER A 224 -14.66 2.92 3.48
C SER A 224 -15.33 1.59 3.14
N ILE A 225 -16.34 1.13 3.90
CA ILE A 225 -17.14 -0.06 3.56
C ILE A 225 -17.82 0.14 2.20
N GLY A 226 -18.16 1.38 1.82
CA GLY A 226 -18.70 1.70 0.49
C GLY A 226 -17.77 1.28 -0.67
N TYR A 227 -16.45 1.30 -0.47
CA TYR A 227 -15.52 0.78 -1.47
C TYR A 227 -15.67 -0.72 -1.72
N ILE A 228 -16.01 -1.51 -0.69
CA ILE A 228 -16.24 -2.95 -0.88
C ILE A 228 -17.48 -3.17 -1.76
N LEU A 229 -18.54 -2.38 -1.56
CA LEU A 229 -19.78 -2.43 -2.35
C LEU A 229 -19.52 -2.14 -3.83
N VAL A 230 -18.61 -1.19 -4.12
CA VAL A 230 -18.20 -0.83 -5.49
C VAL A 230 -17.10 -1.78 -6.04
N GLY A 231 -16.51 -2.65 -5.22
CA GLY A 231 -15.54 -3.67 -5.64
C GLY A 231 -14.08 -3.25 -5.48
N LEU A 232 -13.86 -2.04 -4.96
CA LEU A 232 -12.57 -1.45 -4.65
C LEU A 232 -12.09 -1.83 -3.23
N ARG A 233 -12.14 -3.12 -2.91
CA ARG A 233 -11.87 -3.71 -1.58
C ARG A 233 -10.60 -3.22 -0.93
N GLY A 234 -9.63 -2.89 -1.78
CA GLY A 234 -8.33 -2.53 -1.31
C GLY A 234 -8.33 -1.29 -0.41
N TYR A 235 -9.02 -0.23 -0.80
CA TYR A 235 -9.07 0.99 0.00
C TYR A 235 -9.62 0.73 1.41
N THR A 236 -10.60 -0.15 1.56
CA THR A 236 -11.13 -0.55 2.88
C THR A 236 -10.08 -1.26 3.74
N ILE A 237 -9.25 -2.12 3.14
CA ILE A 237 -8.12 -2.77 3.82
C ILE A 237 -7.13 -1.70 4.31
N ALA A 238 -6.81 -0.70 3.48
CA ALA A 238 -5.91 0.40 3.84
C ALA A 238 -6.38 1.14 5.10
N TYR A 239 -7.66 1.54 5.12
CA TYR A 239 -8.24 2.28 6.23
C TYR A 239 -8.50 1.39 7.46
N GLY A 240 -8.69 0.08 7.26
CA GLY A 240 -8.73 -0.90 8.35
C GLY A 240 -7.38 -0.99 9.07
N PHE A 241 -6.28 -1.10 8.34
CA PHE A 241 -4.93 -1.09 8.92
C PHE A 241 -4.59 0.25 9.58
N LEU A 242 -5.10 1.37 9.07
CA LEU A 242 -5.01 2.67 9.74
C LEU A 242 -5.67 2.66 11.13
N LEU A 243 -6.88 2.13 11.23
CA LEU A 243 -7.56 1.98 12.52
C LEU A 243 -6.78 1.03 13.46
N LEU A 244 -6.35 -0.11 12.94
CA LEU A 244 -5.57 -1.09 13.70
C LEU A 244 -4.26 -0.52 14.23
N PHE A 245 -3.59 0.34 13.46
CA PHE A 245 -2.36 1.01 13.89
C PHE A 245 -2.59 1.89 15.14
N PHE A 246 -3.61 2.75 15.14
CA PHE A 246 -3.89 3.59 16.30
C PHE A 246 -4.42 2.81 17.51
N LEU A 247 -5.13 1.70 17.26
CA LEU A 247 -5.51 0.77 18.32
C LEU A 247 -4.28 0.04 18.89
N ASP A 248 -3.30 -0.36 18.07
CA ASP A 248 -2.06 -0.99 18.52
C ASP A 248 -1.22 -0.04 19.37
N ILE A 249 -1.12 1.25 18.98
CA ILE A 249 -0.44 2.26 19.79
C ILE A 249 -1.05 2.40 21.19
N ARG A 250 -2.40 2.36 21.29
CA ARG A 250 -3.09 2.60 22.58
C ARG A 250 -3.20 1.34 23.44
N TYR A 251 -3.52 0.20 22.84
CA TYR A 251 -3.90 -1.02 23.54
C TYR A 251 -2.87 -2.15 23.41
N ARG A 252 -1.81 -1.99 22.60
CA ARG A 252 -0.80 -3.02 22.30
C ARG A 252 -1.46 -4.33 21.88
N LEU A 253 -2.07 -4.32 20.70
CA LEU A 253 -2.86 -5.44 20.21
C LEU A 253 -1.99 -6.69 20.07
N LYS A 254 -2.50 -7.83 20.56
CA LYS A 254 -1.88 -9.13 20.30
C LYS A 254 -2.17 -9.54 18.85
N ILE A 255 -1.22 -10.22 18.20
CA ILE A 255 -1.33 -10.66 16.80
C ILE A 255 -2.60 -11.48 16.51
N LYS A 256 -3.10 -12.24 17.49
CA LYS A 256 -4.35 -13.01 17.36
C LYS A 256 -5.56 -12.15 17.00
N TRP A 257 -5.63 -10.91 17.51
CA TRP A 257 -6.74 -9.99 17.23
C TRP A 257 -6.61 -9.38 15.83
N LEU A 258 -5.37 -9.12 15.38
CA LEU A 258 -5.10 -8.69 14.02
C LEU A 258 -5.47 -9.78 13.01
N LEU A 259 -5.13 -11.04 13.31
CA LEU A 259 -5.50 -12.20 12.49
C LEU A 259 -7.02 -12.34 12.37
N LEU A 260 -7.75 -12.16 13.48
CA LEU A 260 -9.21 -12.24 13.49
C LEU A 260 -9.86 -11.15 12.62
N VAL A 261 -9.36 -9.90 12.70
CA VAL A 261 -9.83 -8.81 11.84
C VAL A 261 -9.49 -9.08 10.37
N ALA A 262 -8.30 -9.60 10.07
CA ALA A 262 -7.91 -9.97 8.72
C ALA A 262 -8.85 -11.04 8.13
N ILE A 263 -9.13 -12.11 8.89
CA ILE A 263 -10.07 -13.18 8.49
C ILE A 263 -11.46 -12.59 8.23
N LEU A 264 -11.96 -11.73 9.13
CA LEU A 264 -13.28 -11.12 8.96
C LEU A 264 -13.39 -10.27 7.69
N VAL A 265 -12.36 -9.46 7.40
CA VAL A 265 -12.29 -8.64 6.19
C VAL A 265 -12.21 -9.51 4.93
N THR A 266 -11.42 -10.60 4.94
CA THR A 266 -11.35 -11.53 3.80
C THR A 266 -12.68 -12.25 3.58
N THR A 267 -13.36 -12.68 4.63
CA THR A 267 -14.66 -13.35 4.53
C THR A 267 -15.74 -12.42 3.98
N ILE A 268 -15.82 -11.18 4.48
CA ILE A 268 -16.76 -10.16 3.95
C ILE A 268 -16.45 -9.87 2.47
N SER A 269 -15.17 -9.73 2.13
CA SER A 269 -14.73 -9.53 0.75
C SER A 269 -15.12 -10.71 -0.16
N SER A 270 -15.02 -11.95 0.34
CA SER A 270 -15.40 -13.15 -0.39
C SER A 270 -16.91 -13.24 -0.61
N LEU A 271 -17.72 -12.92 0.39
CA LEU A 271 -19.19 -12.91 0.27
C LEU A 271 -19.65 -11.96 -0.86
N ILE A 272 -19.01 -10.79 -0.96
CA ILE A 272 -19.29 -9.82 -2.02
C ILE A 272 -18.78 -10.29 -3.39
N LEU A 273 -17.69 -11.08 -3.44
CA LEU A 273 -17.25 -11.70 -4.70
C LEU A 273 -18.25 -12.76 -5.18
N ASN A 274 -18.70 -13.63 -4.27
CA ASN A 274 -19.66 -14.69 -4.57
C ASN A 274 -20.99 -14.12 -5.06
N TYR A 275 -21.38 -12.95 -4.55
CA TYR A 275 -22.55 -12.24 -5.03
C TYR A 275 -22.40 -11.73 -6.48
N ARG A 276 -21.17 -11.45 -6.94
CA ARG A 276 -20.90 -10.93 -8.30
C ARG A 276 -20.61 -12.00 -9.35
N ILE A 277 -19.93 -13.08 -8.95
CA ILE A 277 -19.42 -14.11 -9.88
C ILE A 277 -20.24 -15.42 -9.78
N GLY A 278 -21.13 -15.53 -8.77
CA GLY A 278 -21.89 -16.74 -8.47
C GLY A 278 -21.28 -17.51 -7.30
N ILE A 279 -22.14 -18.22 -6.55
CA ILE A 279 -21.79 -18.93 -5.31
C ILE A 279 -20.84 -20.11 -5.57
N GLU A 280 -20.81 -20.62 -6.81
CA GLU A 280 -20.06 -21.81 -7.21
C GLU A 280 -18.53 -21.61 -7.25
N VAL A 281 -18.04 -20.37 -7.41
CA VAL A 281 -16.59 -20.08 -7.58
C VAL A 281 -15.80 -20.11 -6.25
N ASN A 282 -16.43 -19.87 -5.10
CA ASN A 282 -15.77 -20.00 -3.79
C ASN A 282 -16.61 -20.88 -2.86
N SER A 283 -16.54 -22.20 -3.06
CA SER A 283 -17.04 -23.17 -2.10
C SER A 283 -15.92 -23.62 -1.15
N GLY A 284 -16.26 -23.82 0.13
CA GLY A 284 -15.31 -24.27 1.16
C GLY A 284 -14.53 -23.14 1.89
N LEU A 285 -14.16 -23.40 3.14
CA LEU A 285 -13.53 -22.43 4.05
C LEU A 285 -12.15 -21.96 3.57
N LEU A 286 -11.40 -22.85 2.92
CA LEU A 286 -10.10 -22.53 2.31
C LEU A 286 -10.26 -21.66 1.06
N GLY A 287 -11.21 -21.97 0.17
CA GLY A 287 -11.47 -21.15 -1.03
C GLY A 287 -11.91 -19.73 -0.69
N ILE A 288 -12.76 -19.57 0.33
CA ILE A 288 -13.24 -18.26 0.82
C ILE A 288 -12.10 -17.37 1.35
N ILE A 289 -11.02 -17.96 1.87
CA ILE A 289 -9.90 -17.21 2.44
C ILE A 289 -8.79 -17.02 1.41
N PHE A 290 -8.37 -18.08 0.72
CA PHE A 290 -7.23 -18.05 -0.19
C PHE A 290 -7.55 -17.33 -1.51
N ASN A 291 -8.73 -17.51 -2.10
CA ASN A 291 -9.02 -16.90 -3.40
C ASN A 291 -9.03 -15.36 -3.33
N PRO A 292 -9.66 -14.70 -2.33
CA PRO A 292 -9.56 -13.24 -2.20
C PRO A 292 -8.13 -12.75 -1.95
N LEU A 293 -7.31 -13.52 -1.24
CA LEU A 293 -5.91 -13.18 -0.97
C LEU A 293 -5.06 -13.28 -2.24
N LEU A 294 -5.21 -14.36 -3.01
CA LEU A 294 -4.52 -14.56 -4.28
C LEU A 294 -4.93 -13.51 -5.32
N GLN A 295 -6.20 -13.08 -5.32
CA GLN A 295 -6.68 -11.99 -6.16
C GLN A 295 -6.03 -10.63 -5.83
N GLN A 296 -5.63 -10.38 -4.57
CA GLN A 296 -4.88 -9.16 -4.26
C GLN A 296 -3.49 -9.17 -4.92
N GLY A 297 -2.91 -10.35 -5.13
CA GLY A 297 -1.63 -10.56 -5.78
C GLY A 297 -1.62 -10.32 -7.29
N ALA A 298 -2.74 -9.89 -7.90
CA ALA A 298 -2.83 -9.63 -9.33
C ALA A 298 -1.87 -8.54 -9.83
N SER A 299 -1.41 -7.65 -8.94
CA SER A 299 -0.44 -6.61 -9.30
C SER A 299 0.90 -7.19 -9.78
N PHE A 300 1.23 -8.43 -9.41
CA PHE A 300 2.40 -9.14 -9.95
C PHE A 300 2.36 -9.30 -11.47
N GLU A 301 1.17 -9.44 -12.07
CA GLU A 301 1.03 -9.59 -13.52
C GLU A 301 1.53 -8.37 -14.29
N THR A 302 1.42 -7.18 -13.70
CA THR A 302 1.97 -5.96 -14.30
C THR A 302 3.49 -5.95 -14.27
N VAL A 303 4.11 -6.52 -13.23
CA VAL A 303 5.57 -6.66 -13.11
C VAL A 303 6.09 -7.65 -14.16
N TYR A 304 5.42 -8.79 -14.27
CA TYR A 304 5.70 -9.79 -15.32
C TYR A 304 5.53 -9.21 -16.72
N GLY A 305 4.43 -8.51 -16.96
CA GLY A 305 4.15 -7.87 -18.25
C GLY A 305 5.20 -6.81 -18.61
N ALA A 306 5.63 -6.00 -17.65
CA ALA A 306 6.68 -5.00 -17.84
C ALA A 306 8.02 -5.63 -18.24
N LEU A 307 8.37 -6.78 -17.65
CA LEU A 307 9.63 -7.45 -17.92
C LEU A 307 9.61 -8.21 -19.27
N LYS A 308 8.52 -8.94 -19.56
CA LYS A 308 8.39 -9.74 -20.79
C LYS A 308 8.11 -8.91 -22.04
N TYR A 309 7.29 -7.87 -21.94
CA TYR A 309 6.82 -7.09 -23.10
C TYR A 309 7.35 -5.65 -23.14
N ASN A 310 8.54 -5.43 -22.59
CA ASN A 310 9.12 -4.10 -22.42
C ASN A 310 9.16 -3.28 -23.73
N GLU A 311 9.55 -3.89 -24.85
CA GLU A 311 9.62 -3.20 -26.15
C GLU A 311 8.25 -2.68 -26.62
N LYS A 312 7.20 -3.50 -26.46
CA LYS A 312 5.83 -3.10 -26.79
C LYS A 312 5.35 -1.96 -25.89
N ILE A 313 5.72 -1.97 -24.61
CA ILE A 313 5.36 -0.92 -23.66
C ILE A 313 6.06 0.39 -24.01
N LEU A 314 7.36 0.36 -24.30
CA LEU A 314 8.14 1.53 -24.74
C LEU A 314 7.60 2.12 -26.05
N SER A 315 7.00 1.29 -26.92
CA SER A 315 6.30 1.78 -28.12
C SER A 315 4.93 2.40 -27.83
N CYS A 316 4.29 2.02 -26.71
CA CYS A 316 2.94 2.46 -26.34
C CYS A 316 2.93 3.78 -25.57
N ILE A 317 3.90 3.99 -24.67
CA ILE A 317 3.96 5.18 -23.81
C ILE A 317 5.37 5.75 -23.78
N SER A 318 5.49 7.05 -24.04
CA SER A 318 6.74 7.79 -23.87
C SER A 318 6.85 8.37 -22.45
N TYR A 319 8.04 8.79 -22.04
CA TYR A 319 8.21 9.52 -20.78
C TYR A 319 7.41 10.84 -20.75
N TYR A 320 7.29 11.52 -21.89
CA TYR A 320 6.45 12.72 -21.98
C TYR A 320 4.99 12.39 -21.69
N ASP A 321 4.48 11.32 -22.30
CA ASP A 321 3.09 10.93 -22.12
C ASP A 321 2.78 10.53 -20.68
N TYR A 322 3.71 9.82 -20.02
CA TYR A 322 3.59 9.43 -18.62
C TYR A 322 3.46 10.64 -17.68
N PHE A 323 4.33 11.65 -17.83
CA PHE A 323 4.33 12.79 -16.92
C PHE A 323 3.28 13.86 -17.24
N PHE A 324 2.89 14.01 -18.52
CA PHE A 324 2.12 15.18 -18.96
C PHE A 324 0.74 14.86 -19.58
N THR A 325 0.47 13.61 -19.98
CA THR A 325 -0.79 13.26 -20.66
C THR A 325 -1.71 12.32 -19.87
N ASN A 326 -1.40 12.06 -18.59
CA ASN A 326 -2.14 11.16 -17.71
C ASN A 326 -2.36 9.74 -18.29
N LYS A 327 -1.51 9.31 -19.24
CA LYS A 327 -1.57 7.97 -19.81
C LYS A 327 -1.00 6.97 -18.81
N ASP A 328 -1.78 5.95 -18.43
CA ASP A 328 -1.37 4.95 -17.44
C ASP A 328 -0.53 3.84 -18.08
N ILE A 329 0.63 3.53 -17.49
CA ILE A 329 1.49 2.40 -17.89
C ILE A 329 0.71 1.08 -17.80
N GLY A 330 -0.17 0.93 -16.81
CA GLY A 330 -0.99 -0.28 -16.63
C GLY A 330 -1.78 -0.63 -17.89
N SER A 331 -2.39 0.36 -18.53
CA SER A 331 -3.12 0.19 -19.79
C SER A 331 -2.23 -0.30 -20.95
N CYS A 332 -1.00 0.20 -21.05
CA CYS A 332 -0.06 -0.24 -22.06
C CYS A 332 0.45 -1.66 -21.82
N ILE A 333 0.64 -2.05 -20.55
CA ILE A 333 1.00 -3.42 -20.18
C ILE A 333 -0.11 -4.39 -20.60
N ASP A 334 -1.37 -4.04 -20.34
CA ASP A 334 -2.52 -4.88 -20.70
C ASP A 334 -2.65 -5.07 -22.21
N ILE A 335 -2.52 -3.98 -22.97
CA ILE A 335 -2.47 -4.03 -24.44
C ILE A 335 -1.32 -4.92 -24.91
N ALA A 336 -0.13 -4.77 -24.33
CA ALA A 336 1.06 -5.54 -24.72
C ALA A 336 0.91 -7.04 -24.44
N ARG A 337 0.19 -7.37 -23.36
CA ARG A 337 -0.17 -8.75 -22.98
C ARG A 337 -1.29 -9.34 -23.86
N GLY A 338 -2.06 -8.51 -24.57
CA GLY A 338 -3.24 -8.94 -25.33
C GLY A 338 -4.49 -9.11 -24.45
N VAL A 339 -4.47 -8.59 -23.22
CA VAL A 339 -5.62 -8.60 -22.32
C VAL A 339 -6.36 -7.27 -22.50
N TYR A 340 -7.36 -7.25 -23.37
CA TYR A 340 -8.10 -6.03 -23.70
C TYR A 340 -9.24 -5.77 -22.70
N PHE A 341 -8.96 -5.03 -21.63
CA PHE A 341 -10.01 -4.40 -20.82
C PHE A 341 -10.40 -3.05 -21.42
N LYS A 342 -10.93 -3.04 -22.66
CA LYS A 342 -11.29 -1.81 -23.36
C LYS A 342 -12.44 -1.03 -22.70
N GLU A 343 -13.28 -1.70 -21.92
CA GLU A 343 -14.54 -1.13 -21.39
C GLU A 343 -14.71 -1.25 -19.86
N GLY A 344 -13.78 -1.91 -19.15
CA GLY A 344 -13.92 -2.25 -17.72
C GLY A 344 -12.72 -1.90 -16.83
N GLY A 345 -11.81 -1.07 -17.33
CA GLY A 345 -10.62 -0.60 -16.61
C GLY A 345 -9.42 -1.52 -16.76
N SER A 346 -8.23 -0.95 -16.99
CA SER A 346 -6.97 -1.68 -17.01
C SER A 346 -6.53 -2.12 -15.61
N PHE A 347 -5.68 -3.14 -15.52
CA PHE A 347 -4.91 -3.38 -14.30
C PHE A 347 -4.19 -2.08 -13.92
N ALA A 348 -4.41 -1.63 -12.69
CA ALA A 348 -3.68 -0.48 -12.15
C ALA A 348 -2.18 -0.78 -12.17
N SER A 349 -1.38 0.20 -12.60
CA SER A 349 0.08 0.16 -12.55
C SER A 349 0.61 -0.30 -11.18
N SER A 350 1.78 -0.96 -11.14
CA SER A 350 2.46 -1.32 -9.89
C SER A 350 3.80 -0.62 -9.73
N PHE A 351 4.18 -0.37 -8.48
CA PHE A 351 5.45 0.26 -8.12
C PHE A 351 6.65 -0.40 -8.80
N TYR A 352 6.67 -1.74 -8.82
CA TYR A 352 7.76 -2.51 -9.41
C TYR A 352 7.69 -2.55 -10.94
N SER A 353 6.49 -2.53 -11.55
CA SER A 353 6.37 -2.44 -13.01
C SER A 353 6.92 -1.13 -13.55
N GLU A 354 6.63 0.00 -12.88
CA GLU A 354 7.17 1.30 -13.27
C GLU A 354 8.67 1.39 -13.02
N LEU A 355 9.16 0.77 -11.94
CA LEU A 355 10.59 0.68 -11.68
C LEU A 355 11.34 -0.01 -12.83
N ILE A 356 10.77 -1.07 -13.41
CA ILE A 356 11.31 -1.75 -14.59
C ILE A 356 11.25 -0.83 -15.80
N TYR A 357 10.12 -0.17 -16.04
CA TYR A 357 9.92 0.74 -17.18
C TYR A 357 10.89 1.94 -17.18
N PHE A 358 11.13 2.56 -16.02
CA PHE A 358 12.08 3.67 -15.88
C PHE A 358 13.55 3.22 -15.91
N GLY A 359 13.80 1.92 -15.83
CA GLY A 359 15.13 1.34 -15.82
C GLY A 359 15.91 1.61 -14.54
N TRP A 360 17.11 1.03 -14.46
CA TRP A 360 17.89 0.97 -13.21
C TRP A 360 18.33 2.34 -12.66
N ILE A 361 18.66 3.32 -13.50
CA ILE A 361 19.16 4.62 -13.03
C ILE A 361 18.03 5.43 -12.38
N ILE A 362 16.96 5.70 -13.13
CA ILE A 362 15.82 6.47 -12.64
C ILE A 362 15.10 5.66 -11.53
N GLY A 363 14.96 4.35 -11.71
CA GLY A 363 14.44 3.43 -10.70
C GLY A 363 15.22 3.48 -9.40
N SER A 364 16.56 3.52 -9.44
CA SER A 364 17.39 3.64 -8.22
C SER A 364 17.20 4.97 -7.50
N VAL A 365 17.06 6.08 -8.24
CA VAL A 365 16.74 7.39 -7.64
C VAL A 365 15.35 7.35 -6.99
N ALA A 366 14.37 6.75 -7.66
CA ALA A 366 13.04 6.59 -7.10
C ALA A 366 13.02 5.71 -5.85
N LEU A 367 13.76 4.58 -5.84
CA LEU A 367 13.94 3.75 -4.65
C LEU A 367 14.59 4.51 -3.50
N LEU A 368 15.57 5.37 -3.79
CA LEU A 368 16.22 6.21 -2.80
C LEU A 368 15.24 7.21 -2.16
N LEU A 369 14.38 7.84 -2.97
CA LEU A 369 13.33 8.75 -2.50
C LEU A 369 12.21 8.01 -1.74
N PHE A 370 11.85 6.81 -2.19
CA PHE A 370 10.89 5.96 -1.50
C PHE A 370 11.42 5.53 -0.14
N ALA A 371 12.66 5.05 -0.07
CA ALA A 371 13.34 4.69 1.18
C ALA A 371 13.44 5.88 2.14
N PHE A 372 13.68 7.09 1.62
CA PHE A 372 13.71 8.31 2.42
C PHE A 372 12.33 8.62 3.00
N SER A 373 11.28 8.50 2.18
CA SER A 373 9.88 8.70 2.58
C SER A 373 9.46 7.68 3.65
N LEU A 374 9.86 6.42 3.49
CA LEU A 374 9.63 5.36 4.47
C LEU A 374 10.38 5.64 5.78
N ALA A 375 11.65 6.04 5.71
CA ALA A 375 12.45 6.44 6.86
C ALA A 375 11.83 7.62 7.62
N PHE A 376 11.21 8.56 6.91
CA PHE A 376 10.53 9.72 7.48
C PHE A 376 9.30 9.31 8.29
N VAL A 377 8.41 8.49 7.71
CA VAL A 377 7.21 7.99 8.39
C VAL A 377 7.59 7.10 9.57
N GLN A 378 8.61 6.24 9.42
CA GLN A 378 9.12 5.41 10.51
C GLN A 378 9.72 6.23 11.65
N SER A 379 10.48 7.28 11.34
CA SER A 379 11.04 8.18 12.36
C SER A 379 9.94 8.89 13.14
N CYS A 380 8.84 9.26 12.48
CA CYS A 380 7.65 9.80 13.16
C CYS A 380 7.05 8.77 14.12
N TYR A 381 6.94 7.50 13.71
CA TYR A 381 6.47 6.41 14.58
C TYR A 381 7.34 6.25 15.83
N GLU A 382 8.65 6.21 15.68
CA GLU A 382 9.60 6.07 16.80
C GLU A 382 9.46 7.22 17.80
N LYS A 383 9.23 8.45 17.32
CA LYS A 383 8.94 9.61 18.18
C LYS A 383 7.63 9.45 18.94
N ILE A 384 6.58 8.92 18.31
CA ILE A 384 5.29 8.65 19.00
C ILE A 384 5.50 7.64 20.13
N ILE A 385 6.18 6.52 19.87
CA ILE A 385 6.43 5.48 20.89
C ILE A 385 7.29 6.03 22.04
N LYS A 386 8.35 6.78 21.73
CA LYS A 386 9.22 7.40 22.75
C LYS A 386 8.47 8.44 23.58
N ASN A 387 7.65 9.29 22.95
CA ASN A 387 6.91 10.36 23.63
C ASN A 387 5.66 9.87 24.36
N SER A 388 5.08 8.73 23.97
CA SER A 388 3.98 8.08 24.71
C SER A 388 4.38 7.75 26.15
N MET A 389 5.67 7.59 26.45
CA MET A 389 6.16 7.37 27.81
C MET A 389 6.35 8.67 28.60
N ASN A 390 6.42 9.84 27.95
CA ASN A 390 6.80 11.12 28.55
C ASN A 390 5.71 12.21 28.51
N ASN A 391 4.45 11.86 28.23
CA ASN A 391 3.27 12.76 28.20
C ASN A 391 3.38 14.05 27.34
N LYS A 392 4.44 14.21 26.52
CA LYS A 392 4.59 15.36 25.62
C LYS A 392 3.91 15.11 24.26
N LEU A 393 2.95 15.99 23.95
CA LEU A 393 2.69 16.61 22.64
C LEU A 393 3.42 15.93 21.46
N ALA A 394 2.75 14.94 20.85
CA ALA A 394 3.18 14.18 19.68
C ALA A 394 2.12 14.22 18.56
N TYR A 395 1.34 15.30 18.50
CA TYR A 395 0.22 15.42 17.59
C TYR A 395 0.67 15.47 16.13
N THR A 396 1.66 16.29 15.78
CA THR A 396 2.19 16.41 14.41
C THR A 396 2.64 15.05 13.87
N TYR A 397 3.37 14.27 14.68
CA TYR A 397 3.81 12.93 14.26
C TYR A 397 2.64 11.99 14.00
N ARG A 398 1.63 12.00 14.88
CA ARG A 398 0.41 11.19 14.68
C ARG A 398 -0.38 11.61 13.45
N LEU A 399 -0.43 12.92 13.16
CA LEU A 399 -1.07 13.45 11.96
C LEU A 399 -0.34 13.02 10.68
N ILE A 400 0.99 13.10 10.66
CA ILE A 400 1.80 12.65 9.51
C ILE A 400 1.49 11.18 9.21
N ILE A 401 1.53 10.31 10.24
CA ILE A 401 1.23 8.88 10.02
C ILE A 401 -0.23 8.69 9.60
N PHE A 402 -1.17 9.42 10.20
CA PHE A 402 -2.58 9.34 9.84
C PHE A 402 -2.83 9.62 8.34
N LEU A 403 -2.06 10.54 7.75
CA LEU A 403 -2.15 10.91 6.34
C LEU A 403 -1.35 9.97 5.42
N ALA A 404 -0.18 9.51 5.85
CA ALA A 404 0.74 8.73 5.01
C ALA A 404 0.38 7.24 4.95
N LEU A 405 -0.13 6.67 6.04
CA LEU A 405 -0.22 5.22 6.23
C LEU A 405 -1.10 4.51 5.19
N PRO A 406 -2.30 4.99 4.80
CA PRO A 406 -3.12 4.31 3.80
C PRO A 406 -2.40 4.12 2.47
N ASN A 407 -1.58 5.10 2.06
CA ASN A 407 -0.80 5.02 0.82
C ASN A 407 0.40 4.08 0.97
N LEU A 408 1.02 4.03 2.15
CA LEU A 408 2.08 3.06 2.42
C LEU A 408 1.56 1.62 2.40
N ILE A 409 0.31 1.38 2.80
CA ILE A 409 -0.28 0.03 2.73
C ILE A 409 -0.57 -0.35 1.26
N TYR A 410 -0.93 0.63 0.42
CA TYR A 410 -1.27 0.41 -0.99
C TYR A 410 -0.12 0.54 -1.98
N PHE A 411 1.08 0.93 -1.51
CA PHE A 411 2.11 1.43 -2.42
C PHE A 411 2.53 0.40 -3.48
N ALA A 412 2.56 -0.89 -3.14
CA ALA A 412 3.00 -1.92 -4.09
C ALA A 412 2.09 -2.03 -5.32
N ARG A 413 0.82 -1.61 -5.17
CA ARG A 413 -0.20 -1.53 -6.24
C ARG A 413 -0.36 -0.10 -6.80
N SER A 414 0.36 0.89 -6.29
CA SER A 414 0.28 2.26 -6.82
C SER A 414 1.44 2.54 -7.77
N SER A 415 1.42 3.71 -8.41
CA SER A 415 2.58 4.19 -9.16
C SER A 415 3.80 4.42 -8.26
N LEU A 416 4.98 4.39 -8.88
CA LEU A 416 6.30 4.55 -8.26
C LEU A 416 6.41 5.86 -7.45
N PHE A 417 5.83 6.93 -7.98
CA PHE A 417 5.90 8.27 -7.40
C PHE A 417 4.72 8.64 -6.49
N ASP A 418 3.65 7.84 -6.41
CA ASP A 418 2.45 8.18 -5.64
C ASP A 418 2.76 8.36 -4.14
N PHE A 419 3.47 7.41 -3.53
CA PHE A 419 3.81 7.53 -2.11
C PHE A 419 4.78 8.70 -1.84
N ILE A 420 5.77 8.88 -2.72
CA ILE A 420 6.78 9.94 -2.60
C ILE A 420 6.11 11.32 -2.67
N THR A 421 5.28 11.54 -3.69
CA THR A 421 4.57 12.80 -3.90
C THR A 421 3.61 13.09 -2.75
N LYS A 422 2.89 12.08 -2.24
CA LYS A 422 2.00 12.26 -1.08
C LYS A 422 2.76 12.59 0.20
N VAL A 423 3.91 11.97 0.46
CA VAL A 423 4.75 12.34 1.61
C VAL A 423 5.29 13.76 1.47
N LEU A 424 5.67 14.16 0.25
CA LEU A 424 6.07 15.54 -0.03
C LEU A 424 4.93 16.54 0.19
N PHE A 425 3.71 16.24 -0.28
CA PHE A 425 2.53 17.08 0.00
C PHE A 425 2.22 17.16 1.50
N ILE A 426 2.34 16.06 2.25
CA ILE A 426 2.18 16.07 3.70
C ILE A 426 3.25 16.97 4.35
N ALA A 427 4.51 16.87 3.92
CA ALA A 427 5.59 17.71 4.45
C ALA A 427 5.33 19.20 4.18
N LEU A 428 4.92 19.55 2.95
CA LEU A 428 4.53 20.92 2.59
C LEU A 428 3.32 21.41 3.40
N PHE A 429 2.32 20.56 3.58
CA PHE A 429 1.14 20.88 4.39
C PHE A 429 1.50 21.18 5.85
N ILE A 430 2.33 20.35 6.46
CA ILE A 430 2.84 20.57 7.83
C ILE A 430 3.70 21.84 7.90
N GLY A 431 4.54 22.09 6.89
CA GLY A 431 5.33 23.32 6.78
C GLY A 431 4.44 24.57 6.71
N GLY A 432 3.41 24.55 5.86
CA GLY A 432 2.42 25.62 5.75
C GLY A 432 1.68 25.88 7.06
N LEU A 433 1.23 24.83 7.75
CA LEU A 433 0.61 24.97 9.07
C LEU A 433 1.58 25.57 10.11
N SER A 434 2.86 25.22 10.05
CA SER A 434 3.88 25.81 10.93
C SER A 434 4.03 27.31 10.71
N ILE A 435 4.03 27.76 9.46
CA ILE A 435 4.09 29.19 9.10
C ILE A 435 2.84 29.92 9.62
N VAL A 436 1.64 29.37 9.37
CA VAL A 436 0.38 29.95 9.85
C VAL A 436 0.38 30.11 11.37
N ARG A 437 0.87 29.10 12.10
CA ARG A 437 0.99 29.18 13.56
C ARG A 437 1.95 30.29 13.99
N HIS A 438 3.09 30.42 13.32
CA HIS A 438 4.08 31.45 13.63
C HIS A 438 3.50 32.86 13.43
N ILE A 439 2.79 33.09 12.32
CA ILE A 439 2.10 34.35 12.04
C ILE A 439 1.05 34.64 13.11
N ALA A 440 0.19 33.67 13.45
CA ALA A 440 -0.86 33.84 14.45
C ALA A 440 -0.31 34.16 15.86
N LEU A 441 0.84 33.57 16.23
CA LEU A 441 1.52 33.88 17.50
C LEU A 441 2.12 35.28 17.53
N ASN A 442 2.65 35.76 16.41
CA ASN A 442 3.22 37.11 16.31
C ASN A 442 2.15 38.20 16.35
N ILE A 443 1.00 37.99 15.71
CA ILE A 443 -0.14 38.92 15.77
C ILE A 443 -0.65 39.07 17.22
N LYS A 444 -0.74 37.95 17.97
CA LYS A 444 -1.14 37.96 19.39
C LYS A 444 -0.14 38.64 20.34
N LYS A 445 1.09 38.90 19.91
CA LYS A 445 2.08 39.65 20.70
C LYS A 445 2.07 41.15 20.42
N CYS A 446 1.46 41.58 19.31
CA CYS A 446 1.37 42.99 18.92
C CYS A 446 0.07 43.66 19.41
N HIS A 447 -0.89 42.87 19.88
CA HIS A 447 -2.03 43.29 20.69
C HIS A 447 -1.77 42.91 22.15
#